data_AF-A0AAX2ED49-F1
#
_entry.id   AF-A0AAX2ED49-F1
#
_cell.length_a   1.000
_cell.length_b   1.000
_cell.length_c   1.000
_cell.angle_alpha   90.00
_cell.angle_beta   90.00
_cell.angle_gamma   90.00
#
_symmetry.space_group_name_H-M   'P 1'
#
loop_
_entity.id
_entity.type
_entity.pdbx_description
1 polymer ?
#
loop_
_entity_poly.entity_id
_entity_poly.type
_entity_poly.pdbx_seq_one_letter_code
_entity_poly.pdbx_strand_id
1 'polypeptide(L)'
;MMRYTIKEVSEMMNIPAHTIRYYESEGLLPFIQRDDNGYRVFREEDLGWLDFITCLKVTGMSVNDLRKIITLTVSGEDNFDLRRSILIEHRKTLEEQQQQLDKAFEKVKIKLNYFDKLEQEFKKQNI
;
A
#
# COMPACT_ATOMS: atom_id res chain seq x y z
N MET A 1 13.26 22.31 -8.98
CA MET A 1 12.56 21.22 -8.26
C MET A 1 11.20 21.03 -8.90
N MET A 2 10.87 19.81 -9.37
CA MET A 2 9.54 19.55 -9.94
C MET A 2 8.48 19.59 -8.85
N ARG A 3 7.29 20.06 -9.23
CA ARG A 3 6.14 20.27 -8.35
C ARG A 3 4.93 19.68 -9.05
N TYR A 4 4.16 18.88 -8.33
CA TYR A 4 2.99 18.19 -8.86
C TYR A 4 1.74 18.66 -8.12
N THR A 5 0.65 18.79 -8.86
CA THR A 5 -0.70 18.96 -8.32
C THR A 5 -1.23 17.61 -7.83
N ILE A 6 -2.26 17.64 -6.97
CA ILE A 6 -2.91 16.40 -6.53
C ILE A 6 -3.48 15.56 -7.68
N LYS A 7 -3.86 16.20 -8.79
CA LYS A 7 -4.37 15.51 -9.98
C LYS A 7 -3.25 14.73 -10.67
N GLU A 8 -2.12 15.37 -10.91
CA GLU A 8 -0.95 14.73 -11.52
C GLU A 8 -0.45 13.58 -10.64
N VAL A 9 -0.34 13.77 -9.32
CA VAL A 9 0.04 12.70 -8.39
C VAL A 9 -0.94 11.54 -8.42
N SER A 10 -2.24 11.84 -8.46
CA SER A 10 -3.30 10.82 -8.53
C SER A 10 -3.18 9.96 -9.79
N GLU A 11 -2.91 10.59 -10.94
CA GLU A 11 -2.73 9.91 -12.22
C GLU A 11 -1.41 9.12 -12.28
N MET A 12 -0.30 9.72 -11.83
CA MET A 12 1.03 9.12 -11.85
C MET A 12 1.12 7.87 -10.96
N MET A 13 0.51 7.92 -9.77
CA MET A 13 0.62 6.85 -8.77
C MET A 13 -0.59 5.91 -8.76
N ASN A 14 -1.59 6.18 -9.60
CA ASN A 14 -2.87 5.45 -9.61
C ASN A 14 -3.54 5.40 -8.22
N ILE A 15 -3.44 6.49 -7.46
CA ILE A 15 -4.07 6.65 -6.15
C ILE A 15 -5.19 7.67 -6.30
N PRO A 16 -6.45 7.37 -5.93
CA PRO A 16 -7.53 8.34 -6.05
C PRO A 16 -7.23 9.62 -5.26
N ALA A 17 -7.46 10.80 -5.86
CA ALA A 17 -7.21 12.08 -5.20
C ALA A 17 -7.94 12.22 -3.86
N HIS A 18 -9.09 11.57 -3.66
CA HIS A 18 -9.78 11.57 -2.35
C HIS A 18 -9.01 10.77 -1.29
N THR A 19 -8.32 9.68 -1.66
CA THR A 19 -7.44 8.91 -0.78
C THR A 19 -6.22 9.72 -0.36
N ILE A 20 -5.62 10.48 -1.28
CA ILE A 20 -4.50 11.38 -0.96
C ILE A 20 -4.95 12.46 0.04
N ARG A 21 -6.13 13.07 -0.17
CA ARG A 21 -6.73 14.03 0.78
C ARG A 21 -7.01 13.38 2.14
N TYR A 22 -7.48 12.15 2.14
CA TYR A 22 -7.72 11.39 3.37
C TYR A 22 -6.41 11.20 4.15
N TYR A 23 -5.33 10.74 3.51
CA TYR A 23 -4.03 10.59 4.16
C TYR A 23 -3.47 11.90 4.72
N GLU A 24 -3.60 13.00 3.99
CA GLU A 24 -3.24 14.33 4.50
C GLU A 24 -4.10 14.70 5.73
N SER A 25 -5.43 14.50 5.68
CA SER A 25 -6.32 14.82 6.81
C SER A 25 -6.06 13.97 8.06
N GLU A 26 -5.56 12.76 7.88
CA GLU A 26 -5.14 11.87 8.97
C GLU A 26 -3.75 12.23 9.53
N GLY A 27 -3.07 13.23 8.96
CA GLY A 27 -1.75 13.70 9.37
C GLY A 27 -0.60 12.85 8.86
N LEU A 28 -0.81 12.04 7.81
CA LEU A 28 0.21 11.14 7.28
C LEU A 28 1.13 11.82 6.26
N LEU A 29 0.75 12.98 5.74
CA LEU A 29 1.50 13.73 4.72
C LEU A 29 1.84 15.15 5.22
N PRO A 30 2.56 15.31 6.35
CA PRO A 30 2.80 16.61 6.97
C PRO A 30 3.73 17.53 6.15
N PHE A 31 4.35 17.00 5.09
CA PHE A 31 5.32 17.70 4.25
C PHE A 31 4.69 18.42 3.05
N ILE A 32 3.42 18.13 2.75
CA ILE A 32 2.72 18.74 1.59
C ILE A 32 2.62 20.25 1.80
N GLN A 33 3.09 20.99 0.81
CA GLN A 33 3.03 22.44 0.81
C GLN A 33 1.79 22.95 0.11
N ARG A 34 1.48 24.23 0.32
CA ARG A 34 0.49 24.97 -0.46
C ARG A 34 1.17 26.04 -1.29
N ASP A 35 0.68 26.27 -2.50
CA ASP A 35 1.06 27.44 -3.29
C ASP A 35 0.35 28.71 -2.79
N ASP A 36 0.66 29.85 -3.42
CA ASP A 36 0.10 31.16 -3.08
C ASP A 36 -1.43 31.24 -3.26
N ASN A 37 -2.02 30.32 -4.04
CA ASN A 37 -3.46 30.20 -4.24
C ASN A 37 -4.10 29.18 -3.29
N GLY A 38 -3.32 28.57 -2.39
CA GLY A 38 -3.79 27.59 -1.41
C GLY A 38 -3.92 26.16 -1.94
N TYR A 39 -3.51 25.88 -3.18
CA TYR A 39 -3.51 24.54 -3.76
C TYR A 39 -2.35 23.70 -3.25
N ARG A 40 -2.59 22.39 -3.09
CA ARG A 40 -1.56 21.44 -2.65
C ARG A 40 -0.50 21.26 -3.73
N VAL A 41 0.75 21.31 -3.30
CA VAL A 41 1.93 21.11 -4.13
C VAL A 41 2.76 19.99 -3.53
N PHE A 42 2.98 18.96 -4.34
CA PHE A 42 3.78 17.79 -3.99
C PHE A 42 5.15 17.90 -4.63
N ARG A 43 6.18 17.66 -3.83
CA ARG A 43 7.57 17.49 -4.24
C ARG A 43 7.83 16.03 -4.56
N GLU A 44 8.91 15.77 -5.30
CA GLU A 44 9.33 14.39 -5.60
C GLU A 44 9.56 13.55 -4.33
N GLU A 45 10.14 14.15 -3.29
CA GLU A 45 10.33 13.54 -1.98
C GLU A 45 9.00 13.14 -1.29
N ASP A 46 7.92 13.90 -1.53
CA ASP A 46 6.59 13.61 -0.98
C ASP A 46 5.97 12.36 -1.64
N LEU A 47 6.33 12.09 -2.90
CA LEU A 47 5.81 10.93 -3.63
C LEU A 47 6.34 9.62 -3.06
N GLY A 48 7.60 9.58 -2.63
CA GLY A 48 8.17 8.41 -1.96
C GLY A 48 7.45 8.08 -0.65
N TRP A 49 7.10 9.09 0.13
CA TRP A 49 6.30 8.91 1.34
C TRP A 49 4.88 8.44 1.04
N LEU A 50 4.24 9.05 0.04
CA LEU A 50 2.89 8.66 -0.38
C LEU A 50 2.85 7.21 -0.85
N ASP A 51 3.84 6.76 -1.64
CA ASP A 51 3.96 5.38 -2.10
C ASP A 51 4.09 4.43 -0.90
N PHE A 52 5.02 4.75 0.01
CA PHE A 52 5.28 3.94 1.18
C PHE A 52 4.05 3.80 2.09
N ILE A 53 3.38 4.90 2.43
CA ILE A 53 2.16 4.91 3.24
C ILE A 53 1.05 4.12 2.57
N THR A 54 0.88 4.27 1.25
CA THR A 54 -0.14 3.56 0.47
C THR A 54 0.12 2.05 0.51
N CYS A 55 1.36 1.63 0.26
CA CYS A 55 1.77 0.23 0.33
C CYS A 55 1.49 -0.39 1.71
N LEU A 56 1.91 0.28 2.78
CA LEU A 56 1.67 -0.18 4.15
C LEU A 56 0.18 -0.21 4.50
N LYS A 57 -0.60 0.78 4.05
CA LYS A 57 -2.05 0.83 4.30
C LYS A 57 -2.80 -0.30 3.60
N VAL A 58 -2.47 -0.60 2.34
CA VAL A 58 -3.07 -1.67 1.53
C VAL A 58 -2.75 -3.04 2.13
N THR A 59 -1.57 -3.19 2.71
CA THR A 59 -1.13 -4.44 3.36
C THR A 59 -1.61 -4.59 4.80
N GLY A 60 -2.51 -3.72 5.25
CA GLY A 60 -3.22 -3.89 6.52
C GLY A 60 -2.66 -3.09 7.69
N MET A 61 -1.62 -2.25 7.49
CA MET A 61 -1.17 -1.35 8.55
C MET A 61 -2.30 -0.38 8.93
N SER A 62 -2.45 -0.16 10.24
CA SER A 62 -3.43 0.77 10.77
C SER A 62 -3.00 2.22 10.51
N VAL A 63 -3.96 3.13 10.37
CA VAL A 63 -3.68 4.57 10.25
C VAL A 63 -2.94 5.10 11.49
N ASN A 64 -3.20 4.51 12.66
CA ASN A 64 -2.52 4.86 13.89
C ASN A 64 -1.02 4.51 13.84
N ASP A 65 -0.65 3.34 13.32
CA ASP A 65 0.76 2.94 13.22
C ASP A 65 1.49 3.71 12.12
N LEU A 66 0.81 3.99 11.00
CA LEU A 66 1.31 4.91 9.97
C LEU A 66 1.62 6.28 10.57
N ARG A 67 0.70 6.83 11.37
CA ARG A 67 0.92 8.11 12.06
C ARG A 67 2.11 8.05 13.02
N LYS A 68 2.29 6.95 13.77
CA LYS A 68 3.47 6.77 14.64
C LYS A 68 4.77 6.86 13.84
N ILE A 69 4.88 6.15 12.72
CA ILE A 69 6.09 6.19 11.87
C ILE A 69 6.36 7.60 11.37
N ILE A 70 5.31 8.31 10.91
CA ILE A 70 5.43 9.68 10.41
C ILE A 70 5.87 10.63 11.53
N THR A 71 5.23 10.60 12.69
CA THR A 71 5.61 11.43 13.84
C THR A 71 7.06 11.19 14.27
N LEU A 72 7.49 9.92 14.37
CA LEU A 72 8.86 9.57 14.73
C LEU A 72 9.88 10.01 13.68
N THR A 73 9.46 10.14 12.41
CA THR A 73 10.35 10.59 11.33
C THR A 73 10.44 12.11 11.29
N VAL A 74 9.33 12.81 11.53
CA VAL A 74 9.29 14.28 11.60
C VAL A 74 10.02 14.81 12.84
N SER A 75 9.98 14.10 13.98
CA SER A 75 10.60 14.58 15.21
C SER A 75 12.12 14.71 15.12
N GLY A 76 12.77 14.04 14.17
CA GLY A 76 14.21 14.17 13.89
C GLY A 76 15.12 13.63 15.01
N GLU A 77 14.56 13.07 16.07
CA GLU A 77 15.29 12.40 17.14
C GLU A 77 15.80 11.02 16.69
N ASP A 78 16.77 10.45 17.42
CA ASP A 78 17.33 9.11 17.23
C ASP A 78 16.31 8.00 17.58
N ASN A 79 15.20 7.98 16.83
CA ASN A 79 14.09 7.02 16.97
C ASN A 79 14.19 5.89 15.94
N PHE A 80 15.41 5.55 15.50
CA PHE A 80 15.66 4.50 14.52
C PHE A 80 15.14 3.14 14.98
N ASP A 81 15.34 2.80 16.26
CA ASP A 81 14.91 1.51 16.82
C ASP A 81 13.40 1.36 16.85
N LEU A 82 12.67 2.43 17.22
CA LEU A 82 11.21 2.42 17.24
C LEU A 82 10.61 2.35 15.83
N ARG A 83 11.16 3.11 14.87
CA ARG A 83 10.71 3.01 13.48
C ARG A 83 10.98 1.62 12.90
N ARG A 84 12.15 1.07 13.21
CA ARG A 84 12.55 -0.28 12.77
C ARG A 84 11.67 -1.36 13.38
N SER A 85 11.30 -1.25 14.67
CA SER A 85 10.45 -2.25 15.32
C SER A 85 9.07 -2.33 14.69
N ILE A 86 8.44 -1.19 14.38
CA ILE A 86 7.14 -1.13 13.70
C ILE A 86 7.21 -1.83 12.33
N LEU A 87 8.27 -1.58 11.55
CA LEU A 87 8.44 -2.21 10.24
C LEU A 87 8.76 -3.71 10.33
N ILE A 88 9.48 -4.15 11.37
CA ILE A 88 9.72 -5.58 11.61
C ILE A 88 8.42 -6.31 11.94
N GLU A 89 7.58 -5.71 12.78
CA GLU A 89 6.27 -6.27 13.11
C GLU A 89 5.39 -6.38 11.85
N HIS A 90 5.32 -5.32 11.07
CA HIS A 90 4.56 -5.35 9.81
C HIS A 90 5.12 -6.35 8.80
N ARG A 91 6.45 -6.46 8.69
CA ARG A 91 7.10 -7.47 7.84
C ARG A 91 6.67 -8.88 8.24
N LYS A 92 6.61 -9.18 9.54
CA LYS A 92 6.13 -10.48 10.02
C LYS A 92 4.69 -10.74 9.60
N THR A 93 3.81 -9.74 9.71
CA THR A 93 2.43 -9.83 9.22
C THR A 93 2.36 -10.11 7.71
N LEU A 94 3.20 -9.43 6.91
CA LEU A 94 3.31 -9.67 5.47
C LEU A 94 3.76 -11.09 5.13
N GLU A 95 4.78 -11.60 5.83
CA GLU A 95 5.27 -12.97 5.66
C GLU A 95 4.19 -14.00 5.98
N GLU A 96 3.40 -13.79 7.03
CA GLU A 96 2.26 -14.64 7.38
C GLU A 96 1.14 -14.61 6.32
N GLN A 97 0.79 -13.42 5.81
CA GLN A 97 -0.18 -13.24 4.73
C GLN A 97 0.29 -13.92 3.44
N GLN A 98 1.57 -13.78 3.09
CA GLN A 98 2.15 -14.43 1.90
C GLN A 98 2.01 -15.95 1.99
N GLN A 99 2.38 -16.56 3.12
CA GLN A 99 2.23 -18.01 3.31
C GLN A 99 0.77 -18.47 3.24
N GLN A 100 -0.18 -17.68 3.71
CA GLN A 100 -1.61 -17.99 3.60
C GLN A 100 -2.08 -17.94 2.15
N LEU A 101 -1.68 -16.91 1.41
CA LEU A 101 -1.98 -16.77 -0.01
C LEU A 101 -1.40 -17.92 -0.82
N ASP A 102 -0.14 -18.29 -0.61
CA ASP A 102 0.50 -19.41 -1.31
C ASP A 102 -0.26 -20.73 -1.10
N LYS A 103 -0.67 -21.01 0.15
CA LYS A 103 -1.50 -22.18 0.48
C LYS A 103 -2.87 -22.13 -0.22
N ALA A 104 -3.49 -20.95 -0.31
CA ALA A 104 -4.75 -20.78 -1.00
C ALA A 104 -4.61 -20.98 -2.51
N PHE A 105 -3.55 -20.42 -3.12
CA PHE A 105 -3.23 -20.59 -4.54
C PHE A 105 -3.09 -22.06 -4.92
N GLU A 106 -2.36 -22.85 -4.13
CA GLU A 106 -2.22 -24.29 -4.41
C GLU A 106 -3.55 -25.05 -4.34
N LYS A 107 -4.41 -24.73 -3.37
CA LYS A 107 -5.76 -25.33 -3.30
C LYS A 107 -6.60 -24.98 -4.52
N VAL A 108 -6.58 -23.72 -4.96
CA VAL A 108 -7.30 -23.27 -6.16
C VAL A 108 -6.79 -23.99 -7.39
N LYS A 109 -5.47 -24.06 -7.58
CA LYS A 109 -4.82 -24.78 -8.69
C LYS A 109 -5.21 -26.25 -8.75
N ILE A 110 -5.19 -26.96 -7.62
CA ILE A 110 -5.63 -28.36 -7.55
C ILE A 110 -7.09 -28.49 -8.01
N LYS A 111 -7.95 -27.57 -7.57
CA LYS A 111 -9.38 -27.64 -7.90
C LYS A 111 -9.65 -27.33 -9.37
N LEU A 112 -8.94 -26.36 -9.95
CA LEU A 112 -9.00 -26.05 -11.39
C LEU A 112 -8.57 -27.27 -12.22
N ASN A 113 -7.43 -27.87 -11.92
CA ASN A 113 -6.96 -29.08 -12.61
C ASN A 113 -7.96 -30.24 -12.53
N TYR A 114 -8.65 -30.38 -11.41
CA TYR A 114 -9.70 -31.38 -11.25
C TYR A 114 -10.90 -31.10 -12.17
N PHE A 115 -11.35 -29.84 -12.24
CA PHE A 115 -12.44 -29.44 -13.13
C PHE A 115 -12.07 -29.60 -14.61
N ASP A 116 -10.85 -29.27 -15.00
CA ASP A 116 -10.36 -29.47 -16.38
C ASP A 116 -10.43 -30.95 -16.79
N LYS A 117 -10.05 -31.86 -15.87
CA LYS A 117 -10.14 -33.31 -16.11
C LYS A 117 -11.58 -33.77 -16.26
N LEU A 118 -12.48 -33.34 -15.37
CA LEU A 118 -13.90 -33.68 -15.47
C LEU A 118 -14.51 -33.20 -16.79
N GLU A 119 -14.17 -31.99 -17.23
CA GLU A 119 -14.66 -31.46 -18.50
C GLU A 119 -14.17 -32.29 -19.69
N GLN A 120 -12.90 -32.72 -19.67
CA GLN A 120 -12.34 -33.59 -20.71
C GLN A 120 -13.01 -34.97 -20.74
N GLU A 121 -13.27 -35.57 -19.57
CA GLU A 121 -13.97 -36.85 -19.46
C GLU A 121 -15.40 -36.76 -19.98
N PHE A 122 -16.13 -35.71 -19.61
CA PHE A 122 -17.49 -35.47 -20.08
C PHE A 122 -17.53 -35.29 -21.61
N LYS A 123 -16.58 -34.57 -22.20
CA LYS A 123 -16.48 -34.42 -23.66
C LYS A 123 -16.19 -35.75 -24.36
N LYS A 124 -15.35 -36.62 -23.77
CA LYS A 124 -15.03 -37.95 -24.34
C LYS A 124 -16.20 -38.94 -24.28
N GLN A 125 -17.11 -38.80 -23.33
CA GLN A 125 -18.28 -39.67 -23.18
C GLN A 125 -19.47 -39.28 -24.07
N ASN A 126 -19.47 -38.04 -24.60
CA ASN A 126 -20.55 -37.49 -25.43
C ASN A 126 -20.10 -37.24 -26.89
N ILE A 127 -19.03 -37.92 -27.34
CA ILE A 127 -18.59 -38.07 -28.73
C ILE A 127 -18.68 -39.55 -29.06
#